data_AF-A0A1Q7KJT1-F1
#
_entry.id   AF-A0A1Q7KJT1-F1
#
_cell.length_a   1.000
_cell.length_b   1.000
_cell.length_c   1.000
_cell.angle_alpha   90.00
_cell.angle_beta   90.00
_cell.angle_gamma   90.00
#
_symmetry.space_group_name_H-M   'P 1'
#
loop_
_entity.id
_entity.type
_entity.pdbx_description
1 polymer ?
#
loop_
_entity_poly.entity_id
_entity_poly.type
_entity_poly.pdbx_seq_one_letter_code
_entity_poly.pdbx_strand_id
1 'polypeptide(L)'
;MDAIRRLCGFAAGLERLLAARDATELEATWSELTLGQVGWEALALARRANTESLEPALAEVDRRLLAVLERCRAFLDPHIVTFRVPELERWQHAAAAALVGARWGVAGLRTVIADTQAPLGRRYFAFLALAERHPKEAWPLFAKYLQTPGAHHAFVAAAVEAARYYPGQAPDVIALFQRIRGDEMLRRFLAPKILASLYVLGDPAALPLYEELLIAGHTDPDAGRCEVTRALVAVRQLTGRVAASSKFPDPEQPNVIRALDAAQRVFEEERDRLDPVVVI
;
A
#
# COMPACT_ATOMS: atom_id res chain seq x y z
N MET A 1 -14.00 5.17 17.53
CA MET A 1 -13.81 6.52 18.12
C MET A 1 -12.53 7.21 17.61
N ASP A 2 -11.40 6.50 17.49
CA ASP A 2 -10.14 7.12 17.03
C ASP A 2 -10.21 7.67 15.58
N ALA A 3 -10.79 6.91 14.64
CA ALA A 3 -10.92 7.35 13.24
C ALA A 3 -11.75 8.66 13.07
N ILE A 4 -12.86 8.80 13.80
CA ILE A 4 -13.67 10.04 13.79
C ILE A 4 -12.84 11.21 14.31
N ARG A 5 -12.15 11.04 15.45
CA ARG A 5 -11.32 12.09 16.03
C ARG A 5 -10.22 12.54 15.07
N ARG A 6 -9.57 11.60 14.38
CA ARG A 6 -8.53 11.87 13.38
C ARG A 6 -9.08 12.61 12.16
N LEU A 7 -10.23 12.21 11.65
CA LEU A 7 -10.91 12.90 10.55
C LEU A 7 -11.34 14.33 10.93
N CYS A 8 -11.88 14.53 12.14
CA CYS A 8 -12.22 15.87 12.62
C CYS A 8 -10.98 16.76 12.78
N GLY A 9 -9.88 16.22 13.31
CA GLY A 9 -8.61 16.94 13.40
C GLY A 9 -8.06 17.30 12.02
N PHE A 10 -8.15 16.38 11.06
CA PHE A 10 -7.75 16.65 9.68
C PHE A 10 -8.64 17.73 9.02
N ALA A 11 -9.96 17.65 9.19
CA ALA A 11 -10.90 18.66 8.71
C ALA A 11 -10.60 20.04 9.28
N ALA A 12 -10.27 20.15 10.58
CA ALA A 12 -9.85 21.41 11.19
C ALA A 12 -8.54 21.95 10.61
N GLY A 13 -7.59 21.06 10.28
CA GLY A 13 -6.36 21.43 9.58
C GLY A 13 -6.63 22.00 8.17
N LEU A 14 -7.53 21.37 7.41
CA LEU A 14 -7.96 21.86 6.10
C LEU A 14 -8.65 23.23 6.20
N GLU A 15 -9.45 23.46 7.25
CA GLU A 15 -10.05 24.77 7.51
C GLU A 15 -8.99 25.86 7.73
N ARG A 16 -7.91 25.55 8.46
CA ARG A 16 -6.78 26.48 8.61
C ARG A 16 -6.10 26.78 7.27
N LEU A 17 -5.99 25.82 6.36
CA LEU A 17 -5.47 26.07 5.01
C LEU A 17 -6.39 26.99 4.19
N LEU A 18 -7.71 26.84 4.33
CA LEU A 18 -8.68 27.73 3.67
C LEU A 18 -8.56 29.18 4.15
N ALA A 19 -8.19 29.39 5.41
CA ALA A 19 -8.01 30.71 6.02
C ALA A 19 -6.67 31.37 5.66
N ALA A 20 -5.66 30.62 5.19
CA ALA A 20 -4.34 31.14 4.86
C ALA A 20 -4.41 32.22 3.77
N ARG A 21 -3.82 33.40 4.00
CA ARG A 21 -4.00 34.56 3.10
C ARG A 21 -3.29 34.41 1.76
N ASP A 22 -2.16 33.72 1.76
CA ASP A 22 -1.30 33.52 0.60
C ASP A 22 -0.64 32.13 0.62
N ALA A 23 0.13 31.86 -0.43
CA ALA A 23 0.87 30.61 -0.58
C ALA A 23 1.88 30.36 0.55
N THR A 24 2.51 31.41 1.08
CA THR A 24 3.53 31.29 2.13
C THR A 24 2.90 30.87 3.45
N GLU A 25 1.79 31.51 3.82
CA GLU A 25 1.02 31.15 5.00
C GLU A 25 0.41 29.74 4.89
N LEU A 26 -0.02 29.35 3.69
CA LEU A 26 -0.53 28.01 3.43
C LEU A 26 0.55 26.96 3.68
N GLU A 27 1.75 27.14 3.12
CA GLU A 27 2.87 26.22 3.31
C GLU A 27 3.38 26.16 4.76
N ALA A 28 3.43 27.31 5.43
CA ALA A 28 3.77 27.37 6.85
C ALA A 28 2.76 26.57 7.68
N THR A 29 1.47 26.78 7.44
CA THR A 29 0.39 26.05 8.12
C THR A 29 0.43 24.55 7.83
N TRP A 30 0.67 24.18 6.58
CA TRP A 30 0.80 22.77 6.17
C TRP A 30 1.91 22.06 6.95
N SER A 31 3.06 22.73 7.08
CA SER A 31 4.25 22.21 7.74
C SER A 31 4.10 22.17 9.26
N GLU A 32 3.60 23.26 9.87
CA GLU A 32 3.33 23.37 11.32
C GLU A 32 2.41 22.24 11.79
N LEU A 33 1.36 21.96 11.02
CA LEU A 33 0.36 20.95 11.34
C LEU A 33 0.74 19.54 10.89
N THR A 34 1.88 19.37 10.21
CA THR A 34 2.31 18.08 9.63
C THR A 34 1.21 17.43 8.77
N LEU A 35 0.48 18.24 7.99
CA LEU A 35 -0.77 17.78 7.34
C LEU A 35 -0.56 16.58 6.40
N GLY A 36 0.63 16.48 5.79
CA GLY A 36 1.08 15.32 5.03
C GLY A 36 0.77 14.00 5.76
N GLN A 37 1.29 13.87 6.98
CA GLN A 37 1.13 12.68 7.81
C GLN A 37 -0.28 12.56 8.36
N VAL A 38 -0.84 13.65 8.90
CA VAL A 38 -2.16 13.65 9.53
C VAL A 38 -3.26 13.21 8.54
N GLY A 39 -3.21 13.72 7.31
CA GLY A 39 -4.17 13.38 6.27
C GLY A 39 -4.12 11.90 5.90
N TRP A 40 -2.93 11.36 5.64
CA TRP A 40 -2.78 9.93 5.30
C TRP A 40 -3.16 9.00 6.44
N GLU A 41 -2.80 9.32 7.68
CA GLU A 41 -3.20 8.54 8.85
C GLU A 41 -4.72 8.51 9.04
N ALA A 42 -5.37 9.69 8.98
CA ALA A 42 -6.82 9.79 9.13
C ALA A 42 -7.57 9.02 8.03
N LEU A 43 -7.13 9.16 6.77
CA LEU A 43 -7.76 8.49 5.63
C LEU A 43 -7.50 6.98 5.63
N ALA A 44 -6.31 6.52 6.06
CA ALA A 44 -6.03 5.10 6.21
C ALA A 44 -6.92 4.45 7.29
N LEU A 45 -7.06 5.09 8.46
CA LEU A 45 -7.96 4.62 9.51
C LEU A 45 -9.42 4.56 9.03
N ALA A 46 -9.88 5.61 8.34
CA ALA A 46 -11.24 5.68 7.83
C ALA A 46 -11.52 4.58 6.80
N ARG A 47 -10.56 4.33 5.91
CA ARG A 47 -10.66 3.32 4.86
C ARG A 47 -10.83 1.90 5.44
N ARG A 48 -10.13 1.59 6.54
CA ARG A 48 -10.20 0.28 7.23
C ARG A 48 -11.46 0.07 8.07
N ALA A 49 -12.00 1.13 8.66
CA ALA A 49 -13.02 1.02 9.71
C ALA A 49 -14.39 0.46 9.28
N ASN A 50 -14.71 0.42 7.97
CA ASN A 50 -15.91 -0.21 7.39
C ASN A 50 -17.21 0.05 8.20
N THR A 51 -17.50 1.31 8.52
CA THR A 51 -18.67 1.69 9.33
C THR A 51 -19.32 2.97 8.80
N GLU A 52 -20.65 2.95 8.73
CA GLU A 52 -21.48 4.10 8.32
C GLU A 52 -21.33 5.29 9.26
N SER A 53 -20.91 5.08 10.52
CA SER A 53 -20.72 6.16 11.49
C SER A 53 -19.66 7.19 11.09
N LEU A 54 -18.76 6.86 10.15
CA LEU A 54 -17.77 7.78 9.60
C LEU A 54 -18.32 8.70 8.52
N GLU A 55 -19.50 8.39 7.96
CA GLU A 55 -20.06 9.08 6.80
C GLU A 55 -20.12 10.61 6.98
N PRO A 56 -20.61 11.17 8.10
CA PRO A 56 -20.67 12.62 8.26
C PRO A 56 -19.28 13.27 8.29
N ALA A 57 -18.33 12.66 9.00
CA ALA A 57 -16.97 13.18 9.12
C ALA A 57 -16.21 13.09 7.78
N LEU A 58 -16.41 12.01 7.01
CA LEU A 58 -15.83 11.85 5.69
C LEU A 58 -16.42 12.80 4.66
N ALA A 59 -17.74 13.00 4.67
CA ALA A 59 -18.41 13.98 3.81
C ALA A 59 -17.90 15.40 4.06
N GLU A 60 -17.58 15.71 5.32
CA GLU A 60 -17.01 16.98 5.71
C GLU A 60 -15.56 17.16 5.22
N VAL A 61 -14.72 16.13 5.38
CA VAL A 61 -13.34 16.12 4.87
C VAL A 61 -13.33 16.24 3.34
N ASP A 62 -14.17 15.47 2.63
CA ASP A 62 -14.24 15.51 1.16
C ASP A 62 -14.61 16.91 0.65
N ARG A 63 -15.61 17.54 1.25
CA ARG A 63 -16.01 18.91 0.89
C ARG A 63 -14.88 19.93 1.11
N ARG A 64 -14.19 19.84 2.25
CA ARG A 64 -13.06 20.72 2.56
C ARG A 64 -11.86 20.50 1.64
N LEU A 65 -11.56 19.25 1.29
CA LEU A 65 -10.49 18.94 0.33
C LEU A 65 -10.76 19.56 -1.03
N LEU A 66 -12.00 19.50 -1.53
CA LEU A 66 -12.38 20.14 -2.79
C LEU A 66 -12.20 21.67 -2.72
N ALA A 67 -12.62 22.30 -1.63
CA ALA A 67 -12.44 23.74 -1.43
C ALA A 67 -10.95 24.15 -1.34
N VAL A 68 -10.13 23.37 -0.63
CA VAL A 68 -8.69 23.63 -0.53
C VAL A 68 -8.01 23.43 -1.89
N LEU A 69 -8.40 22.41 -2.64
CA LEU A 69 -7.89 22.19 -4.01
C LEU A 69 -8.17 23.37 -4.93
N GLU A 70 -9.40 23.87 -4.92
CA GLU A 70 -9.78 25.04 -5.71
C GLU A 70 -8.97 26.27 -5.31
N ARG A 71 -8.83 26.52 -4.00
CA ARG A 71 -8.00 27.61 -3.48
C ARG A 71 -6.53 27.49 -3.88
N CYS A 72 -5.93 26.31 -3.72
CA CYS A 72 -4.54 26.06 -4.07
C CYS A 72 -4.25 26.31 -5.56
N ARG A 73 -5.18 25.93 -6.44
CA ARG A 73 -5.06 26.19 -7.88
C ARG A 73 -5.10 27.68 -8.22
N ALA A 74 -5.72 28.51 -7.38
CA ALA A 74 -5.79 29.96 -7.58
C ALA A 74 -4.49 30.69 -7.23
N PHE A 75 -3.63 30.14 -6.36
CA PHE A 75 -2.37 30.81 -5.98
C PHE A 75 -1.35 30.87 -7.11
N LEU A 76 -1.40 29.94 -8.08
CA LEU A 76 -0.42 29.79 -9.17
C LEU A 76 1.06 29.69 -8.72
N ASP A 77 1.30 29.51 -7.42
CA ASP A 77 2.62 29.30 -6.85
C ASP A 77 3.21 27.97 -7.35
N PRO A 78 4.44 27.94 -7.90
CA PRO A 78 5.02 26.74 -8.49
C PRO A 78 5.14 25.57 -7.52
N HIS A 79 5.46 25.84 -6.25
CA HIS A 79 5.60 24.79 -5.23
C HIS A 79 4.23 24.18 -4.91
N ILE A 80 3.22 25.01 -4.69
CA ILE A 80 1.85 24.55 -4.42
C ILE A 80 1.32 23.73 -5.60
N VAL A 81 1.44 24.23 -6.82
CA VAL A 81 0.92 23.55 -8.02
C VAL A 81 1.63 22.22 -8.26
N THR A 82 2.94 22.15 -8.02
CA THR A 82 3.74 20.96 -8.32
C THR A 82 3.62 19.90 -7.23
N PHE A 83 3.49 20.29 -5.96
CA PHE A 83 3.58 19.36 -4.83
C PHE A 83 2.29 19.24 -4.01
N ARG A 84 1.60 20.35 -3.71
CA ARG A 84 0.40 20.30 -2.86
C ARG A 84 -0.85 19.92 -3.61
N VAL A 85 -1.05 20.46 -4.82
CA VAL A 85 -2.23 20.12 -5.62
C VAL A 85 -2.30 18.61 -5.89
N PRO A 86 -1.23 17.92 -6.35
CA PRO A 86 -1.28 16.47 -6.53
C PRO A 86 -1.51 15.68 -5.22
N GLU A 87 -0.96 16.15 -4.09
CA GLU A 87 -1.17 15.51 -2.78
C GLU A 87 -2.63 15.65 -2.33
N LEU A 88 -3.20 16.84 -2.46
CA LEU A 88 -4.60 17.12 -2.16
C LEU A 88 -5.56 16.33 -3.08
N GLU A 89 -5.22 16.17 -4.35
CA GLU A 89 -5.99 15.34 -5.29
C GLU A 89 -5.99 13.87 -4.88
N ARG A 90 -4.83 13.36 -4.45
CA ARG A 90 -4.73 12.00 -3.88
C ARG A 90 -5.58 11.84 -2.62
N TRP A 91 -5.54 12.82 -1.70
CA TRP A 91 -6.40 12.82 -0.53
C TRP A 91 -7.88 12.87 -0.90
N GLN A 92 -8.27 13.67 -1.89
CA GLN A 92 -9.64 13.76 -2.37
C GLN A 92 -10.12 12.39 -2.89
N HIS A 93 -9.31 11.72 -3.71
CA HIS A 93 -9.64 10.39 -4.22
C HIS A 93 -9.74 9.35 -3.09
N ALA A 94 -8.85 9.39 -2.12
CA ALA A 94 -8.88 8.52 -0.94
C ALA A 94 -10.10 8.79 -0.04
N ALA A 95 -10.43 10.06 0.21
CA ALA A 95 -11.60 10.47 0.99
C ALA A 95 -12.90 10.04 0.30
N ALA A 96 -13.03 10.26 -1.00
CA ALA A 96 -14.19 9.84 -1.79
C ALA A 96 -14.38 8.31 -1.76
N ALA A 97 -13.29 7.55 -1.93
CA ALA A 97 -13.34 6.09 -1.85
C ALA A 97 -13.71 5.60 -0.42
N ALA A 98 -13.14 6.23 0.61
CA ALA A 98 -13.48 5.92 2.00
C ALA A 98 -14.94 6.24 2.31
N LEU A 99 -15.47 7.38 1.83
CA LEU A 99 -16.87 7.77 1.97
C LEU A 99 -17.81 6.76 1.30
N VAL A 100 -17.45 6.30 0.09
CA VAL A 100 -18.19 5.22 -0.59
C VAL A 100 -18.20 3.95 0.26
N GLY A 101 -17.04 3.56 0.76
CA GLY A 101 -16.90 2.39 1.61
C GLY A 101 -17.63 2.53 2.95
N ALA A 102 -17.82 3.74 3.48
CA ALA A 102 -18.58 4.00 4.69
C ALA A 102 -20.09 3.88 4.43
N ARG A 103 -20.59 4.45 3.32
CA ARG A 103 -22.03 4.48 2.98
C ARG A 103 -22.58 3.16 2.44
N TRP A 104 -21.79 2.44 1.64
CA TRP A 104 -22.28 1.32 0.84
C TRP A 104 -21.41 0.05 1.00
N GLY A 105 -20.46 0.08 1.94
CA GLY A 105 -19.61 -1.07 2.25
C GLY A 105 -18.86 -1.62 1.03
N VAL A 106 -18.68 -2.94 1.03
CA VAL A 106 -17.99 -3.69 -0.03
C VAL A 106 -18.68 -3.54 -1.39
N ALA A 107 -20.01 -3.49 -1.43
CA ALA A 107 -20.76 -3.36 -2.68
C ALA A 107 -20.45 -2.04 -3.39
N GLY A 108 -20.48 -0.92 -2.65
CA GLY A 108 -20.12 0.39 -3.21
C GLY A 108 -18.69 0.46 -3.73
N LEU A 109 -17.73 -0.11 -2.98
CA LEU A 109 -16.33 -0.18 -3.42
C LEU A 109 -16.20 -0.95 -4.73
N ARG A 110 -16.87 -2.11 -4.88
CA ARG A 110 -16.86 -2.90 -6.11
C ARG A 110 -17.42 -2.13 -7.30
N THR A 111 -18.50 -1.36 -7.09
CA THR A 111 -19.07 -0.49 -8.13
C THR A 111 -18.06 0.56 -8.59
N VAL A 112 -17.38 1.24 -7.67
CA VAL A 112 -16.35 2.24 -8.02
C VAL A 112 -15.18 1.61 -8.76
N ILE A 113 -14.72 0.42 -8.36
CA ILE A 113 -13.61 -0.26 -9.03
C ILE A 113 -13.98 -0.61 -10.48
N ALA A 114 -15.21 -1.07 -10.70
CA ALA A 114 -15.73 -1.48 -11.99
C ALA A 114 -16.04 -0.30 -12.93
N ASP A 115 -16.29 0.89 -12.38
CA ASP A 115 -16.57 2.10 -13.17
C ASP A 115 -15.32 2.57 -13.92
N THR A 116 -15.30 2.39 -15.24
CA THR A 116 -14.20 2.81 -16.10
C THR A 116 -14.17 4.31 -16.36
N GLN A 117 -15.24 5.04 -16.04
CA GLN A 117 -15.32 6.49 -16.16
C GLN A 117 -14.83 7.20 -14.88
N ALA A 118 -14.75 6.49 -13.76
CA ALA A 118 -14.19 7.03 -12.53
C ALA A 118 -12.68 7.32 -12.66
N PRO A 119 -12.17 8.41 -12.04
CA PRO A 119 -10.74 8.70 -12.01
C PRO A 119 -9.92 7.51 -11.49
N LEU A 120 -8.77 7.24 -12.12
CA LEU A 120 -7.94 6.07 -11.80
C LEU A 120 -7.55 6.03 -10.31
N GLY A 121 -7.18 7.17 -9.73
CA GLY A 121 -6.86 7.28 -8.31
C GLY A 121 -8.04 6.90 -7.40
N ARG A 122 -9.27 7.30 -7.73
CA ARG A 122 -10.48 6.92 -6.98
C ARG A 122 -10.72 5.42 -7.04
N ARG A 123 -10.59 4.82 -8.22
CA ARG A 123 -10.69 3.37 -8.42
C ARG A 123 -9.63 2.62 -7.62
N TYR A 124 -8.41 3.14 -7.62
CA TYR A 124 -7.28 2.58 -6.86
C TYR A 124 -7.55 2.60 -5.36
N PHE A 125 -7.97 3.73 -4.80
CA PHE A 125 -8.25 3.79 -3.36
C PHE A 125 -9.46 2.94 -2.96
N ALA A 126 -10.45 2.77 -3.83
CA ALA A 126 -11.53 1.82 -3.59
C ALA A 126 -11.03 0.36 -3.60
N PHE A 127 -10.13 0.03 -4.52
CA PHE A 127 -9.47 -1.28 -4.60
C PHE A 127 -8.60 -1.56 -3.37
N LEU A 128 -7.81 -0.57 -2.93
CA LEU A 128 -7.00 -0.64 -1.72
C LEU A 128 -7.87 -0.78 -0.47
N ALA A 129 -9.00 -0.08 -0.39
CA ALA A 129 -9.95 -0.23 0.70
C ALA A 129 -10.49 -1.66 0.79
N LEU A 130 -10.78 -2.27 -0.36
CA LEU A 130 -11.22 -3.66 -0.41
C LEU A 130 -10.10 -4.61 0.05
N ALA A 131 -8.85 -4.36 -0.33
CA ALA A 131 -7.69 -5.15 0.08
C ALA A 131 -7.47 -5.08 1.59
N GLU A 132 -7.52 -3.87 2.17
CA GLU A 132 -7.35 -3.66 3.61
C GLU A 132 -8.50 -4.25 4.44
N ARG A 133 -9.71 -4.34 3.89
CA ARG A 133 -10.88 -4.97 4.54
C ARG A 133 -10.96 -6.48 4.32
N HIS A 134 -10.25 -7.00 3.33
CA HIS A 134 -10.11 -8.43 2.99
C HIS A 134 -11.42 -9.25 3.14
N PRO A 135 -12.55 -8.84 2.52
CA PRO A 135 -13.76 -9.63 2.60
C PRO A 135 -13.57 -10.97 1.87
N LYS A 136 -14.11 -12.05 2.45
CA LYS A 136 -13.88 -13.44 2.00
C LYS A 136 -14.10 -13.65 0.50
N GLU A 137 -15.13 -13.03 -0.07
CA GLU A 137 -15.57 -13.20 -1.46
C GLU A 137 -14.88 -12.24 -2.47
N ALA A 138 -13.87 -11.47 -2.06
CA ALA A 138 -13.21 -10.51 -2.95
C ALA A 138 -12.02 -11.09 -3.73
N TRP A 139 -11.52 -12.28 -3.38
CA TRP A 139 -10.36 -12.86 -4.07
C TRP A 139 -10.47 -12.88 -5.61
N PRO A 140 -11.61 -13.30 -6.23
CA PRO A 140 -11.71 -13.33 -7.69
C PRO A 140 -11.42 -12.00 -8.37
N LEU A 141 -11.69 -10.87 -7.69
CA LEU A 141 -11.35 -9.55 -8.20
C LEU A 141 -9.84 -9.31 -8.17
N PHE A 142 -9.15 -9.63 -7.07
CA PHE A 142 -7.69 -9.49 -6.95
C PHE A 142 -6.96 -10.40 -7.94
N ALA A 143 -7.36 -11.68 -8.01
CA ALA A 143 -6.81 -12.66 -8.93
C ALA A 143 -6.85 -12.19 -10.39
N LYS A 144 -7.95 -11.55 -10.81
CA LYS A 144 -8.06 -10.98 -12.16
C LYS A 144 -6.92 -10.00 -12.47
N TYR A 145 -6.54 -9.13 -11.53
CA TYR A 145 -5.42 -8.19 -11.73
C TYR A 145 -4.07 -8.90 -11.73
N LEU A 146 -3.90 -9.97 -10.95
CA LEU A 146 -2.69 -10.80 -10.99
C LEU A 146 -2.58 -11.58 -12.30
N GLN A 147 -3.69 -11.97 -12.92
CA GLN A 147 -3.69 -12.81 -14.12
C GLN A 147 -3.65 -12.01 -15.42
N THR A 148 -4.19 -10.79 -15.42
CA THR A 148 -4.29 -9.94 -16.63
C THR A 148 -2.93 -9.31 -16.98
N PRO A 149 -2.33 -9.64 -18.15
CA PRO A 149 -1.12 -8.96 -18.62
C PRO A 149 -1.39 -7.47 -18.85
N GLY A 150 -0.44 -6.61 -18.49
CA GLY A 150 -0.58 -5.16 -18.64
C GLY A 150 -1.56 -4.49 -17.68
N ALA A 151 -2.09 -5.22 -16.68
CA ALA A 151 -2.83 -4.59 -15.59
C ALA A 151 -1.98 -3.53 -14.90
N HIS A 152 -2.63 -2.42 -14.49
CA HIS A 152 -1.93 -1.30 -13.89
C HIS A 152 -1.17 -1.73 -12.63
N HIS A 153 0.14 -1.48 -12.59
CA HIS A 153 1.06 -1.99 -11.56
C HIS A 153 0.64 -1.64 -10.12
N ALA A 154 0.06 -0.46 -9.88
CA ALA A 154 -0.49 -0.11 -8.56
C ALA A 154 -1.61 -1.05 -8.08
N PHE A 155 -2.51 -1.48 -8.97
CA PHE A 155 -3.55 -2.45 -8.65
C PHE A 155 -2.97 -3.85 -8.45
N VAL A 156 -1.98 -4.23 -9.28
CA VAL A 156 -1.24 -5.49 -9.10
C VAL A 156 -0.56 -5.53 -7.73
N ALA A 157 0.12 -4.45 -7.33
CA ALA A 157 0.75 -4.33 -6.02
C ALA A 157 -0.27 -4.52 -4.87
N ALA A 158 -1.40 -3.82 -4.92
CA ALA A 158 -2.46 -3.97 -3.93
C ALA A 158 -3.07 -5.39 -3.92
N ALA A 159 -3.21 -6.04 -5.08
CA ALA A 159 -3.73 -7.40 -5.19
C ALA A 159 -2.75 -8.43 -4.62
N VAL A 160 -1.45 -8.26 -4.87
CA VAL A 160 -0.39 -9.08 -4.27
C VAL A 160 -0.42 -8.95 -2.76
N GLU A 161 -0.48 -7.72 -2.25
CA GLU A 161 -0.54 -7.47 -0.81
C GLU A 161 -1.84 -7.96 -0.18
N ALA A 162 -2.95 -8.00 -0.92
CA ALA A 162 -4.20 -8.60 -0.46
C ALA A 162 -4.09 -10.12 -0.32
N ALA A 163 -3.29 -10.78 -1.16
CA ALA A 163 -3.18 -12.25 -1.21
C ALA A 163 -2.83 -12.88 0.14
N ARG A 164 -2.11 -12.18 1.02
CA ARG A 164 -1.77 -12.66 2.36
C ARG A 164 -2.98 -12.99 3.25
N TYR A 165 -4.15 -12.44 2.93
CA TYR A 165 -5.40 -12.68 3.65
C TYR A 165 -6.29 -13.76 3.02
N TYR A 166 -5.85 -14.36 1.92
CA TYR A 166 -6.59 -15.39 1.20
C TYR A 166 -5.72 -16.66 1.15
N PRO A 167 -5.94 -17.62 2.08
CA PRO A 167 -5.22 -18.89 2.07
C PRO A 167 -5.40 -19.66 0.75
N GLY A 168 -4.36 -20.39 0.34
CA GLY A 168 -4.34 -21.18 -0.90
C GLY A 168 -4.02 -20.40 -2.17
N GLN A 169 -3.70 -19.11 -2.07
CA GLN A 169 -3.46 -18.24 -3.22
C GLN A 169 -1.98 -18.00 -3.55
N ALA A 170 -1.06 -18.72 -2.90
CA ALA A 170 0.36 -18.68 -3.23
C ALA A 170 0.65 -18.99 -4.72
N PRO A 171 -0.04 -19.95 -5.39
CA PRO A 171 0.20 -20.23 -6.80
C PRO A 171 0.01 -19.02 -7.72
N ASP A 172 -1.03 -18.20 -7.50
CA ASP A 172 -1.29 -17.00 -8.30
C ASP A 172 -0.17 -15.95 -8.13
N VAL A 173 0.35 -15.80 -6.91
CA VAL A 173 1.43 -14.86 -6.59
C VAL A 173 2.78 -15.34 -7.14
N ILE A 174 3.07 -16.65 -7.08
CA ILE A 174 4.26 -17.26 -7.69
C ILE A 174 4.21 -17.10 -9.21
N ALA A 175 3.07 -17.36 -9.83
CA ALA A 175 2.87 -17.22 -11.27
C ALA A 175 3.12 -15.77 -11.73
N LEU A 176 2.67 -14.77 -10.96
CA LEU A 176 3.00 -13.37 -11.23
C LEU A 176 4.52 -13.15 -11.20
N PHE A 177 5.22 -13.63 -10.17
CA PHE A 177 6.68 -13.45 -10.06
C PHE A 177 7.38 -14.02 -11.29
N GLN A 178 7.04 -15.24 -11.68
CA GLN A 178 7.65 -15.89 -12.85
C GLN A 178 7.41 -15.12 -14.15
N ARG A 179 6.22 -14.51 -14.31
CA ARG A 179 5.90 -13.70 -15.49
C ARG A 179 6.69 -12.39 -15.54
N ILE A 180 6.97 -11.76 -14.40
CA ILE A 180 7.68 -10.46 -14.35
C ILE A 180 9.20 -10.61 -14.14
N ARG A 181 9.72 -11.83 -13.94
CA ARG A 181 11.11 -12.05 -13.49
C ARG A 181 12.19 -11.43 -14.38
N GLY A 182 11.90 -11.29 -15.67
CA GLY A 182 12.78 -10.69 -16.68
C GLY A 182 12.57 -9.19 -16.92
N ASP A 183 11.56 -8.58 -16.28
CA ASP A 183 11.34 -7.13 -16.31
C ASP A 183 11.92 -6.51 -15.03
N GLU A 184 13.08 -5.87 -15.15
CA GLU A 184 13.80 -5.33 -13.99
C GLU A 184 13.01 -4.23 -13.26
N MET A 185 12.25 -3.41 -13.99
CA MET A 185 11.47 -2.33 -13.40
C MET A 185 10.29 -2.88 -12.60
N LEU A 186 9.52 -3.80 -13.19
CA LEU A 186 8.42 -4.46 -12.49
C LEU A 186 8.92 -5.34 -11.34
N ARG A 187 10.02 -6.06 -11.52
CA ARG A 187 10.62 -6.88 -10.46
C ARG A 187 11.06 -6.01 -9.29
N ARG A 188 11.76 -4.90 -9.53
CA ARG A 188 12.17 -3.97 -8.46
C ARG A 188 10.98 -3.41 -7.67
N PHE A 189 9.86 -3.16 -8.35
CA PHE A 189 8.66 -2.61 -7.73
C PHE A 189 7.79 -3.67 -7.01
N LEU A 190 7.56 -4.83 -7.64
CA LEU A 190 6.63 -5.85 -7.16
C LEU A 190 7.28 -6.96 -6.34
N ALA A 191 8.55 -7.32 -6.57
CA ALA A 191 9.20 -8.43 -5.88
C ALA A 191 9.18 -8.29 -4.35
N PRO A 192 9.47 -7.12 -3.74
CA PRO A 192 9.38 -6.98 -2.29
C PRO A 192 7.99 -7.30 -1.74
N LYS A 193 6.93 -6.89 -2.47
CA LYS A 193 5.53 -7.12 -2.09
C LYS A 193 5.13 -8.59 -2.29
N ILE A 194 5.55 -9.20 -3.40
CA ILE A 194 5.31 -10.62 -3.69
C ILE A 194 5.95 -11.49 -2.61
N LEU A 195 7.24 -11.27 -2.33
CA LEU A 195 7.97 -12.07 -1.35
C LEU A 195 7.44 -11.86 0.06
N ALA A 196 7.01 -10.65 0.41
CA ALA A 196 6.32 -10.38 1.67
C ALA A 196 5.01 -11.17 1.78
N SER A 197 4.15 -11.12 0.76
CA SER A 197 2.89 -11.88 0.77
C SER A 197 3.09 -13.39 0.83
N LEU A 198 4.06 -13.93 0.08
CA LEU A 198 4.40 -15.35 0.14
C LEU A 198 4.95 -15.77 1.51
N TYR A 199 5.73 -14.90 2.16
CA TYR A 199 6.24 -15.12 3.51
C TYR A 199 5.08 -15.23 4.53
N VAL A 200 4.09 -14.34 4.44
CA VAL A 200 2.92 -14.37 5.32
C VAL A 200 2.05 -15.60 5.05
N LEU A 201 1.86 -15.97 3.78
CA LEU A 201 1.09 -17.15 3.40
C LEU A 201 1.71 -18.44 3.95
N GLY A 202 3.03 -18.51 4.07
CA GLY A 202 3.73 -19.67 4.63
C GLY A 202 3.48 -20.97 3.84
N ASP A 203 3.14 -20.85 2.56
CA ASP A 203 2.78 -22.00 1.71
C ASP A 203 4.04 -22.71 1.20
N PRO A 204 4.22 -24.02 1.45
CA PRO A 204 5.35 -24.79 0.94
C PRO A 204 5.51 -24.75 -0.59
N ALA A 205 4.45 -24.44 -1.35
CA ALA A 205 4.53 -24.27 -2.80
C ALA A 205 5.49 -23.14 -3.22
N ALA A 206 5.78 -22.18 -2.33
CA ALA A 206 6.74 -21.10 -2.59
C ALA A 206 8.20 -21.52 -2.38
N LEU A 207 8.48 -22.67 -1.76
CA LEU A 207 9.85 -23.10 -1.43
C LEU A 207 10.77 -23.17 -2.66
N PRO A 208 10.37 -23.74 -3.81
CA PRO A 208 11.24 -23.79 -5.00
C PRO A 208 11.63 -22.40 -5.50
N LEU A 209 10.71 -21.43 -5.44
CA LEU A 209 11.01 -20.04 -5.80
C LEU A 209 12.03 -19.45 -4.84
N TYR A 210 11.88 -19.65 -3.53
CA TYR A 210 12.84 -19.14 -2.56
C TYR A 210 14.23 -19.77 -2.76
N GLU A 211 14.31 -21.08 -3.01
CA GLU A 211 15.58 -21.76 -3.28
C GLU A 211 16.26 -21.25 -4.56
N GLU A 212 15.51 -20.96 -5.63
CA GLU A 212 16.04 -20.28 -6.83
C GLU A 212 16.64 -18.91 -6.47
N LEU A 213 15.93 -18.13 -5.64
CA LEU A 213 16.36 -16.80 -5.21
C LEU A 213 17.58 -16.81 -4.29
N LEU A 214 17.89 -17.92 -3.60
CA LEU A 214 19.14 -18.03 -2.84
C LEU A 214 20.37 -17.95 -3.75
N ILE A 215 20.23 -18.34 -5.02
CA ILE A 215 21.31 -18.38 -6.00
C ILE A 215 21.24 -17.13 -6.89
N ALA A 216 20.08 -16.86 -7.48
CA ALA A 216 19.89 -15.86 -8.54
C ALA A 216 19.12 -14.60 -8.08
N GLY A 217 18.79 -14.49 -6.80
CA GLY A 217 18.07 -13.34 -6.25
C GLY A 217 18.94 -12.08 -6.21
N HIS A 218 18.29 -10.93 -6.30
CA HIS A 218 18.96 -9.64 -6.14
C HIS A 218 19.42 -9.42 -4.70
N THR A 219 20.65 -8.93 -4.57
CA THR A 219 21.22 -8.54 -3.29
C THR A 219 21.09 -7.03 -3.09
N ASP A 220 20.76 -6.62 -1.87
CA ASP A 220 20.67 -5.22 -1.46
C ASP A 220 21.17 -5.12 0.01
N PRO A 221 21.81 -4.01 0.40
CA PRO A 221 22.09 -3.71 1.80
C PRO A 221 20.84 -3.66 2.68
N ASP A 222 19.73 -3.13 2.15
CA ASP A 222 18.43 -3.10 2.79
C ASP A 222 17.78 -4.49 2.72
N ALA A 223 17.56 -5.11 3.88
CA ALA A 223 16.92 -6.42 3.98
C ALA A 223 15.50 -6.42 3.38
N GLY A 224 14.80 -5.28 3.42
CA GLY A 224 13.47 -5.13 2.86
C GLY A 224 13.43 -5.21 1.33
N ARG A 225 14.55 -4.89 0.67
CA ARG A 225 14.71 -4.91 -0.80
C ARG A 225 15.54 -6.09 -1.30
N CYS A 226 16.27 -6.76 -0.41
CA CYS A 226 17.11 -7.89 -0.76
C CYS A 226 16.29 -9.18 -0.91
N GLU A 227 16.11 -9.64 -2.15
CA GLU A 227 15.41 -10.90 -2.46
C GLU A 227 16.08 -12.10 -1.79
N VAL A 228 17.42 -12.16 -1.81
CA VAL A 228 18.19 -13.25 -1.17
C VAL A 228 17.93 -13.30 0.34
N THR A 229 17.93 -12.15 1.01
CA THR A 229 17.71 -12.09 2.47
C THR A 229 16.28 -12.50 2.82
N ARG A 230 15.28 -12.03 2.05
CA ARG A 230 13.88 -12.47 2.21
C ARG A 230 13.72 -13.97 1.97
N ALA A 231 14.33 -14.50 0.91
CA ALA A 231 14.29 -15.92 0.59
C ALA A 231 14.93 -16.78 1.69
N LEU A 232 16.06 -16.37 2.27
CA LEU A 232 16.69 -17.07 3.40
C LEU A 232 15.78 -17.14 4.61
N VAL A 233 15.16 -16.01 4.99
CA VAL A 233 14.25 -15.98 6.13
C VAL A 233 13.03 -16.88 5.87
N ALA A 234 12.48 -16.85 4.66
CA ALA A 234 11.35 -17.71 4.29
C ALA A 234 11.70 -19.21 4.25
N VAL A 235 12.87 -19.58 3.68
CA VAL A 235 13.35 -20.98 3.72
C VAL A 235 13.51 -21.43 5.16
N ARG A 236 14.12 -20.60 6.02
CA ARG A 236 14.28 -20.91 7.45
C ARG A 236 12.94 -21.13 8.14
N GLN A 237 11.94 -20.30 7.86
CA GLN A 237 10.59 -20.45 8.39
C GLN A 237 9.92 -21.75 7.93
N LEU A 238 10.02 -22.10 6.65
CA LEU A 238 9.35 -23.27 6.07
C LEU A 238 10.02 -24.60 6.41
N THR A 239 11.34 -24.59 6.62
CA THR A 239 12.14 -25.82 6.70
C THR A 239 12.93 -25.98 7.99
N GLY A 240 13.05 -24.93 8.80
CA GLY A 240 13.85 -24.91 10.02
C GLY A 240 15.37 -24.82 9.79
N ARG A 241 15.86 -24.84 8.54
CA ARG A 241 17.29 -24.77 8.20
C ARG A 241 17.70 -23.39 7.67
N VAL A 242 18.95 -23.01 7.94
CA VAL A 242 19.60 -21.86 7.28
C VAL A 242 20.38 -22.39 6.08
N ALA A 243 19.98 -22.01 4.88
CA ALA A 243 20.62 -22.44 3.64
C ALA A 243 21.80 -21.53 3.27
N ALA A 244 22.79 -22.06 2.55
CA ALA A 244 23.80 -21.25 1.89
C ALA A 244 23.16 -20.43 0.75
N SER A 245 23.75 -19.28 0.41
CA SER A 245 23.25 -18.38 -0.63
C SER A 245 24.39 -17.60 -1.29
N SER A 246 24.08 -16.90 -2.37
CA SER A 246 25.01 -15.98 -3.05
C SER A 246 25.49 -14.84 -2.16
N LYS A 247 24.69 -14.41 -1.17
CA LYS A 247 25.04 -13.36 -0.20
C LYS A 247 25.76 -13.88 1.04
N PHE A 248 25.38 -15.07 1.51
CA PHE A 248 25.93 -15.71 2.70
C PHE A 248 26.30 -17.17 2.36
N PRO A 249 27.55 -17.42 1.90
CA PRO A 249 27.99 -18.76 1.52
C PRO A 249 28.12 -19.70 2.71
N ASP A 250 28.44 -19.15 3.89
CA ASP A 250 28.59 -19.87 5.15
C ASP A 250 27.43 -19.51 6.09
N PRO A 251 26.38 -20.34 6.17
CA PRO A 251 25.16 -20.04 6.91
C PRO A 251 25.31 -20.17 8.43
N GLU A 252 26.36 -20.83 8.92
CA GLU A 252 26.55 -21.11 10.35
C GLU A 252 27.24 -19.95 11.09
N GLN A 253 27.71 -18.94 10.36
CA GLN A 253 28.42 -17.84 11.01
C GLN A 253 27.50 -17.02 11.93
N PRO A 254 27.94 -16.68 13.17
CA PRO A 254 27.11 -15.95 14.12
C PRO A 254 26.63 -14.56 13.66
N ASN A 255 27.33 -13.90 12.75
CA ASN A 255 26.90 -12.65 12.12
C ASN A 255 25.75 -12.86 11.14
N VAL A 256 25.74 -13.96 10.38
CA VAL A 256 24.66 -14.31 9.43
C VAL A 256 23.37 -14.58 10.20
N ILE A 257 23.43 -15.40 11.25
CA ILE A 257 22.27 -15.68 12.11
C ILE A 257 21.69 -14.38 12.68
N ARG A 258 22.54 -13.51 13.25
CA ARG A 258 22.09 -12.21 13.79
C ARG A 258 21.45 -11.31 12.73
N ALA A 259 21.99 -11.29 11.51
CA ALA A 259 21.43 -10.50 10.41
C ALA A 259 20.05 -11.04 9.99
N LEU A 260 19.88 -12.36 9.91
CA LEU A 260 18.60 -12.99 9.58
C LEU A 260 17.56 -12.77 10.69
N ASP A 261 17.95 -12.81 11.96
CA ASP A 261 17.03 -12.52 13.07
C ASP A 261 16.58 -11.05 13.06
N ALA A 262 17.48 -10.12 12.77
CA ALA A 262 17.13 -8.73 12.59
C ALA A 262 16.17 -8.52 11.42
N ALA A 263 16.44 -9.15 10.27
CA ALA A 263 15.58 -9.08 9.10
C ALA A 263 14.19 -9.68 9.38
N GLN A 264 14.12 -10.84 10.05
CA GLN A 264 12.86 -11.47 10.39
C GLN A 264 12.01 -10.60 11.32
N ARG A 265 12.62 -9.94 12.32
CA ARG A 265 11.90 -8.99 13.18
C ARG A 265 11.22 -7.89 12.37
N VAL A 266 11.95 -7.28 11.44
CA VAL A 266 11.38 -6.25 10.55
C VAL A 266 10.24 -6.82 9.71
N PHE A 267 10.40 -8.01 9.13
CA PHE A 267 9.35 -8.62 8.32
C PHE A 267 8.08 -8.96 9.12
N GLU A 268 8.22 -9.37 10.38
CA GLU A 268 7.09 -9.59 11.29
C GLU A 268 6.40 -8.28 11.69
N GLU A 269 7.16 -7.22 11.96
CA GLU A 269 6.61 -5.89 12.28
C GLU A 269 5.83 -5.30 11.09
N GLU A 270 6.25 -5.60 9.86
CA GLU A 270 5.62 -5.11 8.63
C GLU A 270 4.52 -6.04 8.09
N ARG A 271 4.33 -7.22 8.71
CA ARG A 271 3.51 -8.32 8.18
C ARG A 271 2.09 -7.93 7.79
N ASP A 272 1.48 -7.03 8.55
CA ASP A 272 0.08 -6.61 8.38
C ASP A 272 -0.07 -5.23 7.69
N ARG A 273 1.04 -4.64 7.21
CA ARG A 273 1.04 -3.31 6.59
C ARG A 273 0.74 -3.39 5.10
N LEU A 274 -0.23 -2.60 4.63
CA LEU A 274 -0.51 -2.32 3.23
C LEU A 274 -0.14 -0.86 2.97
N ASP A 275 0.92 -0.63 2.21
CA ASP A 275 1.39 0.72 1.91
C ASP A 275 0.83 1.18 0.55
N PRO A 276 0.02 2.27 0.53
CA PRO A 276 -0.47 2.83 -0.72
C PRO A 276 0.69 3.22 -1.64
N VAL A 277 0.51 2.98 -2.94
CA VAL A 277 1.44 3.40 -3.97
C VAL A 277 0.89 4.64 -4.65
N VAL A 278 1.79 5.55 -5.02
CA VAL A 278 1.43 6.71 -5.85
C VAL A 278 1.01 6.20 -7.24
N VAL A 279 -0.24 6.44 -7.60
CA VAL A 279 -0.73 6.27 -8.96
C VAL A 279 -0.38 7.55 -9.72
N ILE A 280 0.51 7.44 -10.70
CA ILE A 280 0.88 8.53 -11.62
C ILE A 280 0.10 8.31 -12.92
#